data_AF-A0A2M6X716-F1
#
_entry.id   AF-A0A2M6X716-F1
#
_cell.length_a   1.000
_cell.length_b   1.000
_cell.length_c   1.000
_cell.angle_alpha   90.00
_cell.angle_beta   90.00
_cell.angle_gamma   90.00
#
_symmetry.space_group_name_H-M   'P 1'
#
loop_
_entity.id
_entity.type
_entity.pdbx_description
1 polymer ?
#
loop_
_entity_poly.entity_id
_entity_poly.type
_entity_poly.pdbx_seq_one_letter_code
_entity_poly.pdbx_strand_id
1 'polypeptide(L)'
;MKRVKKKRTVKTGRSSVVQKAKQKKWKTLGNYIRKKRIESGYSQGSAMRLINSRATTPQYLSNMERGICAIPDDILRKMISLYKIDTDEFIEELLSIEKSCLYDTFKIKSRAQ
;
A
#
# COMPACT_ATOMS: atom_id res chain seq x y z
N MET A 1 -50.26 -10.91 14.99
CA MET A 1 -49.03 -10.84 14.17
C MET A 1 -48.42 -9.44 14.28
N LYS A 2 -47.27 -9.27 14.94
CA LYS A 2 -46.59 -7.97 15.11
C LYS A 2 -45.57 -7.77 13.97
N ARG A 3 -45.77 -6.75 13.11
CA ARG A 3 -44.80 -6.34 12.08
C ARG A 3 -43.57 -5.72 12.76
N VAL A 4 -42.46 -6.45 12.76
CA VAL A 4 -41.15 -5.93 13.20
C VAL A 4 -40.64 -4.94 12.15
N LYS A 5 -40.55 -3.66 12.51
CA LYS A 5 -39.95 -2.62 11.66
C LYS A 5 -38.44 -2.87 11.56
N LYS A 6 -37.97 -3.32 10.39
CA LYS A 6 -36.54 -3.48 10.06
C LYS A 6 -35.88 -2.09 10.14
N LYS A 7 -35.02 -1.86 11.13
CA LYS A 7 -34.18 -0.65 11.21
C LYS A 7 -33.31 -0.58 9.94
N ARG A 8 -33.47 0.47 9.13
CA ARG A 8 -32.54 0.79 8.03
C ARG A 8 -31.19 1.17 8.65
N THR A 9 -30.21 0.28 8.56
CA THR A 9 -28.82 0.60 8.86
C THR A 9 -28.33 1.62 7.82
N VAL A 10 -28.04 2.84 8.27
CA VAL A 10 -27.39 3.87 7.45
C VAL A 10 -25.98 3.37 7.12
N LYS A 11 -25.75 2.94 5.88
CA LYS A 11 -24.39 2.67 5.38
C LYS A 11 -23.68 4.02 5.24
N THR A 12 -22.88 4.40 6.23
CA THR A 12 -21.90 5.49 6.12
C THR A 12 -20.82 5.08 5.11
N GLY A 13 -21.12 5.20 3.82
CA GLY A 13 -20.15 4.97 2.75
C GLY A 13 -19.10 6.07 2.75
N ARG A 14 -17.82 5.71 2.92
CA ARG A 14 -16.72 6.65 2.68
C ARG A 14 -16.83 7.20 1.25
N SER A 15 -16.69 8.50 1.07
CA SER A 15 -16.71 9.16 -0.24
C SER A 15 -15.75 8.48 -1.22
N SER A 16 -16.21 8.25 -2.45
CA SER A 16 -15.48 7.54 -3.51
C SER A 16 -14.12 8.17 -3.84
N VAL A 17 -13.96 9.47 -3.60
CA VAL A 17 -12.70 10.21 -3.80
C VAL A 17 -11.64 9.76 -2.81
N VAL A 18 -11.99 9.61 -1.53
CA VAL A 18 -11.07 9.17 -0.46
C VAL A 18 -10.63 7.72 -0.70
N GLN A 19 -11.53 6.87 -1.21
CA GLN A 19 -11.19 5.50 -1.59
C GLN A 19 -10.20 5.45 -2.77
N LYS A 20 -10.35 6.33 -3.77
CA LYS A 20 -9.43 6.42 -4.91
C LYS A 20 -8.04 6.90 -4.51
N ALA A 21 -7.94 7.95 -3.67
CA ALA A 21 -6.64 8.45 -3.19
C ALA A 21 -5.90 7.40 -2.35
N LYS A 22 -6.61 6.70 -1.46
CA LYS A 22 -6.03 5.60 -0.67
C LYS A 22 -5.55 4.45 -1.56
N GLN A 23 -6.29 4.10 -2.62
CA GLN A 23 -5.84 3.09 -3.59
C GLN A 23 -4.59 3.55 -4.37
N LYS A 24 -4.49 4.85 -4.70
CA LYS A 24 -3.32 5.42 -5.36
C LYS A 24 -2.06 5.24 -4.51
N LYS A 25 -2.11 5.57 -3.21
CA LYS A 25 -0.98 5.38 -2.27
C LYS A 25 -0.41 3.97 -2.32
N TRP A 26 -1.25 2.96 -2.09
CA TRP A 26 -0.81 1.56 -2.03
C TRP A 26 -0.31 1.05 -3.37
N LYS A 27 -0.90 1.52 -4.47
CA LYS A 27 -0.44 1.18 -5.82
C LYS A 27 0.95 1.75 -6.10
N THR A 28 1.20 3.02 -5.77
CA THR A 28 2.51 3.65 -5.99
C THR A 28 3.58 3.01 -5.10
N LEU A 29 3.30 2.81 -3.81
CA LEU A 29 4.22 2.13 -2.90
C LEU A 29 4.48 0.68 -3.32
N GLY A 30 3.45 -0.06 -3.71
CA GLY A 30 3.58 -1.43 -4.20
C GLY A 30 4.47 -1.53 -5.45
N ASN A 31 4.33 -0.57 -6.37
CA ASN A 31 5.19 -0.49 -7.55
C ASN A 31 6.65 -0.17 -7.19
N TYR A 32 6.89 0.74 -6.25
CA TYR A 32 8.24 1.04 -5.76
C TYR A 32 8.90 -0.20 -5.15
N ILE A 33 8.19 -0.90 -4.26
CA ILE A 33 8.69 -2.14 -3.64
C ILE A 33 8.95 -3.22 -4.69
N ARG A 34 8.08 -3.36 -5.71
CA ARG A 34 8.29 -4.28 -6.83
C ARG A 34 9.58 -3.96 -7.59
N LYS A 35 9.84 -2.68 -7.88
CA LYS A 35 11.05 -2.22 -8.56
C LYS A 35 12.28 -2.60 -7.76
N LYS A 36 12.34 -2.23 -6.48
CA LYS A 36 13.45 -2.56 -5.58
C LYS A 36 13.70 -4.06 -5.44
N ARG A 37 12.64 -4.87 -5.40
CA ARG A 37 12.76 -6.33 -5.39
C ARG A 37 13.46 -6.86 -6.66
N ILE A 38 13.03 -6.38 -7.83
CA ILE A 38 13.59 -6.81 -9.12
C ILE A 38 15.05 -6.36 -9.25
N GLU A 39 15.36 -5.12 -8.85
CA GLU A 39 16.73 -4.59 -8.82
C GLU A 39 17.65 -5.40 -7.90
N SER A 40 17.10 -5.92 -6.81
CA SER A 40 17.80 -6.82 -5.89
C SER A 40 17.91 -8.27 -6.39
N GLY A 41 17.39 -8.58 -7.58
CA GLY A 41 17.48 -9.90 -8.20
C GLY A 41 16.53 -10.95 -7.63
N TYR A 42 15.53 -10.57 -6.83
CA TYR A 42 14.61 -11.53 -6.22
C TYR A 42 13.35 -11.75 -7.06
N SER A 43 12.99 -13.02 -7.28
CA SER A 43 11.63 -13.39 -7.68
C SER A 43 10.65 -13.16 -6.51
N GLN A 44 9.34 -13.09 -6.80
CA GLN A 44 8.34 -13.01 -5.73
C GLN A 44 8.40 -14.21 -4.78
N GLY A 45 8.62 -15.41 -5.32
CA GLY A 45 8.74 -16.63 -4.53
C GLY A 45 9.97 -16.64 -3.63
N SER A 46 11.14 -16.25 -4.17
CA SER A 46 12.37 -16.20 -3.38
C SER A 46 12.31 -15.11 -2.30
N ALA A 47 11.76 -13.94 -2.60
CA ALA A 47 11.59 -12.86 -1.62
C ALA A 47 10.73 -13.33 -0.43
N MET A 48 9.58 -13.97 -0.69
CA MET A 48 8.68 -14.39 0.39
C MET A 48 9.23 -15.53 1.24
N ARG A 49 10.01 -16.43 0.64
CA ARG A 49 10.75 -17.46 1.40
C ARG A 49 11.75 -16.84 2.37
N LEU A 50 12.44 -15.77 1.96
CA LEU A 50 13.46 -15.10 2.78
C LEU A 50 12.87 -14.19 3.86
N ILE A 51 11.77 -13.49 3.56
CA ILE A 51 11.04 -12.66 4.54
C ILE A 51 10.48 -13.52 5.69
N ASN A 52 10.21 -14.80 5.42
CA ASN A 52 9.83 -15.84 6.38
C ASN A 52 8.88 -15.33 7.48
N SER A 53 7.62 -15.12 7.11
CA SER A 53 6.53 -14.84 8.04
C SER A 53 5.40 -15.85 7.83
N ARG A 54 4.63 -16.17 8.87
CA ARG A 54 3.59 -17.21 8.82
C ARG A 54 2.51 -16.97 7.75
N ALA A 55 2.39 -15.75 7.23
CA ALA A 55 1.38 -15.34 6.24
C ALA A 55 1.94 -15.02 4.84
N THR A 56 3.23 -15.26 4.58
CA THR A 56 3.88 -14.77 3.34
C THR A 56 3.82 -15.78 2.20
N THR A 57 2.78 -15.70 1.36
CA THR A 57 2.69 -16.42 0.08
C THR A 57 3.16 -15.53 -1.09
N PRO A 58 3.65 -16.10 -2.22
CA PRO A 58 3.97 -15.32 -3.42
C PRO A 58 2.77 -14.49 -3.93
N GLN A 59 1.55 -15.03 -3.80
CA GLN A 59 0.32 -14.32 -4.13
C GLN A 59 0.10 -13.10 -3.22
N TYR A 60 0.43 -13.22 -1.94
CA TYR A 60 0.33 -12.10 -1.01
C TYR A 60 1.28 -10.96 -1.40
N LEU A 61 2.51 -11.29 -1.82
CA LEU A 61 3.44 -10.30 -2.37
C LEU A 61 2.90 -9.65 -3.63
N SER A 62 2.36 -10.45 -4.56
CA SER A 62 1.72 -9.93 -5.78
C SER A 62 0.57 -8.95 -5.45
N ASN A 63 -0.27 -9.26 -4.46
CA ASN A 63 -1.34 -8.37 -4.03
C ASN A 63 -0.82 -7.05 -3.44
N MET A 64 0.24 -7.11 -2.65
CA MET A 64 0.93 -5.93 -2.10
C MET A 64 1.52 -5.06 -3.21
N GLU A 65 2.26 -5.67 -4.15
CA GLU A 65 2.88 -4.97 -5.28
C GLU A 65 1.86 -4.32 -6.22
N ARG A 66 0.67 -4.90 -6.33
CA ARG A 66 -0.45 -4.34 -7.13
C ARG A 66 -1.23 -3.25 -6.38
N GLY A 67 -0.94 -3.02 -5.11
CA GLY A 67 -1.68 -2.09 -4.26
C GLY A 67 -3.10 -2.56 -3.89
N ILE A 68 -3.38 -3.87 -3.99
CA ILE A 68 -4.68 -4.44 -3.60
C ILE A 68 -4.83 -4.45 -2.08
N CYS A 69 -3.72 -4.69 -1.37
CA CYS A 69 -3.67 -4.63 0.09
C CYS A 69 -2.51 -3.75 0.56
N ALA A 70 -2.63 -3.25 1.79
CA ALA A 70 -1.54 -2.57 2.47
C ALA A 70 -0.42 -3.59 2.81
N ILE A 71 0.79 -3.08 2.95
CA ILE A 71 1.96 -3.84 3.39
C ILE A 71 2.04 -3.69 4.91
N PRO A 72 1.99 -4.79 5.69
CA PRO A 72 2.21 -4.74 7.13
C PRO A 72 3.61 -4.21 7.48
N ASP A 73 3.74 -3.45 8.55
CA ASP A 73 5.00 -2.78 8.92
C ASP A 73 6.16 -3.76 9.20
N ASP A 74 5.85 -4.93 9.76
CA ASP A 74 6.83 -5.98 10.00
C ASP A 74 7.38 -6.59 8.70
N ILE A 75 6.51 -6.78 7.71
CA ILE A 75 6.87 -7.25 6.38
C ILE A 75 7.62 -6.17 5.62
N LEU A 76 7.17 -4.91 5.70
CA LEU A 76 7.79 -3.78 5.04
C LEU A 76 9.24 -3.57 5.51
N ARG A 77 9.48 -3.61 6.83
CA ARG A 77 10.83 -3.54 7.41
C ARG A 77 11.74 -4.66 6.87
N LYS A 78 11.22 -5.88 6.80
CA LYS A 78 11.96 -7.02 6.25
C LYS A 78 12.25 -6.86 4.75
N MET A 79 11.33 -6.29 3.99
CA MET A 79 11.54 -5.98 2.57
C MET A 79 12.64 -4.93 2.38
N ILE A 80 12.61 -3.84 3.14
CA ILE A 80 13.64 -2.78 3.10
C ILE A 80 15.01 -3.38 3.36
N SER A 81 15.13 -4.19 4.41
CA SER A 81 16.39 -4.89 4.73
C SER A 81 16.81 -5.89 3.65
N LEU A 82 15.90 -6.75 3.18
CA LEU A 82 16.20 -7.79 2.19
C LEU A 82 16.60 -7.20 0.83
N TYR A 83 15.91 -6.15 0.39
CA TYR A 83 16.17 -5.47 -0.87
C TYR A 83 17.24 -4.38 -0.75
N LYS A 84 17.89 -4.27 0.42
CA LYS A 84 18.96 -3.31 0.71
C LYS A 84 18.58 -1.88 0.32
N ILE A 85 17.34 -1.50 0.59
CA ILE A 85 16.86 -0.14 0.35
C ILE A 85 17.45 0.75 1.43
N ASP A 86 18.04 1.88 1.02
CA ASP A 86 18.47 2.89 1.95
C ASP A 86 17.26 3.45 2.73
N THR A 87 17.42 3.64 4.04
CA THR A 87 16.29 4.01 4.90
C THR A 87 15.86 5.44 4.66
N ASP A 88 16.80 6.35 4.38
CA ASP A 88 16.50 7.75 4.11
C ASP A 88 15.82 7.88 2.74
N GLU A 89 16.34 7.19 1.72
CA GLU A 89 15.70 7.09 0.39
C GLU A 89 14.26 6.57 0.50
N PHE A 90 14.04 5.53 1.32
CA PHE A 90 12.72 4.97 1.52
C PHE A 90 11.75 5.96 2.18
N ILE A 91 12.20 6.68 3.20
CA ILE A 91 11.40 7.68 3.91
C ILE A 91 11.02 8.81 2.96
N GLU A 92 11.97 9.31 2.17
CA GLU A 92 11.72 10.36 1.17
C GLU A 92 10.67 9.95 0.15
N GLU A 93 10.79 8.74 -0.41
CA GLU A 93 9.82 8.20 -1.35
C GLU A 93 8.44 8.07 -0.70
N LEU A 94 8.36 7.55 0.52
CA LEU A 94 7.09 7.39 1.23
C LEU A 94 6.41 8.73 1.50
N LEU A 95 7.18 9.74 1.93
CA LEU A 95 6.68 11.09 2.15
C LEU A 95 6.23 11.74 0.83
N SER A 96 6.95 11.53 -0.26
CA SER A 96 6.58 12.00 -1.61
C SER A 96 5.23 11.41 -2.06
N ILE A 97 5.05 10.10 -1.89
CA ILE A 97 3.79 9.39 -2.19
C ILE A 97 2.64 9.96 -1.36
N GLU A 98 2.85 10.12 -0.05
CA GLU A 98 1.84 10.66 0.86
C GLU A 98 1.46 12.10 0.48
N LYS A 99 2.46 12.96 0.26
CA LYS A 99 2.28 14.35 -0.16
C LYS A 99 1.46 14.45 -1.43
N SER A 100 1.76 13.63 -2.45
CA SER A 100 0.98 13.57 -3.69
C SER A 100 -0.48 13.17 -3.44
N CYS A 101 -0.70 12.14 -2.61
CA CYS A 101 -2.05 11.67 -2.28
C CYS A 101 -2.86 12.70 -1.49
N LEU A 102 -2.20 13.45 -0.59
CA LEU A 102 -2.83 14.54 0.16
C LEU A 102 -3.20 15.70 -0.76
N TYR A 103 -2.33 16.12 -1.69
CA TYR A 103 -2.66 17.17 -2.65
C TYR A 103 -3.86 16.81 -3.52
N ASP A 104 -3.96 15.56 -4.00
CA ASP A 104 -5.12 15.08 -4.74
C ASP A 104 -6.39 15.11 -3.88
N THR A 105 -6.28 14.71 -2.61
CA THR A 105 -7.40 14.65 -1.66
C THR A 105 -7.95 16.05 -1.37
N PHE A 106 -7.06 17.02 -1.13
CA PHE A 106 -7.43 18.40 -0.86
C PHE A 106 -7.67 19.25 -2.12
N LYS A 107 -7.49 18.66 -3.32
CA LYS A 107 -7.57 19.34 -4.63
C LYS A 107 -6.69 20.59 -4.72
N ILE A 108 -5.55 20.57 -4.04
CA ILE A 108 -4.60 21.67 -4.05
C ILE A 108 -3.65 21.41 -5.23
N LYS A 109 -3.53 22.37 -6.17
CA LYS A 109 -2.47 22.31 -7.19
C LYS A 109 -1.13 22.41 -6.46
N SER A 110 -0.23 21.44 -6.65
CA SER A 110 1.12 21.57 -6.09
C SER A 110 1.71 22.87 -6.61
N ARG A 111 2.18 23.74 -5.72
CA ARG A 111 3.05 24.84 -6.14
C ARG A 111 4.29 24.17 -6.74
N ALA A 112 4.47 24.31 -8.05
CA ALA A 112 5.74 23.95 -8.68
C ALA A 112 6.83 24.70 -7.91
N GLN A 113 7.78 23.94 -7.36
CA GLN A 113 9.02 24.51 -6.84
C GLN A 113 9.94 24.81 -8.01
#